data_AF-A0A196PBM8-F1
#
_entry.id   AF-A0A196PBM8-F1
#
_cell.length_a   1.000
_cell.length_b   1.000
_cell.length_c   1.000
_cell.angle_alpha   90.00
_cell.angle_beta   90.00
_cell.angle_gamma   90.00
#
_symmetry.space_group_name_H-M   'P 1'
#
loop_
_entity.id
_entity.type
_entity.pdbx_description
1 polymer ?
#
loop_
_entity_poly.entity_id
_entity_poly.type
_entity_poly.pdbx_seq_one_letter_code
_entity_poly.pdbx_strand_id
1 'polypeptide(L)'
;MFIRKALRVHWDMELSEFGVFFEGYPEARMRHVEVLHKMRPARTDYALALKLSKNLGISQSQATVWIERVHNHRKASQGSDI
;
A
#
# COMPACT_ATOMS: atom_id res chain seq x y z
N MET A 1 -0.23 -2.90 9.62
CA MET A 1 -0.31 -4.36 9.88
C MET A 1 -1.60 -4.77 10.60
N PHE A 2 -2.22 -3.85 11.37
CA PHE A 2 -3.45 -4.10 12.12
C PHE A 2 -4.67 -4.38 11.23
N ILE A 3 -4.91 -3.59 10.18
CA ILE A 3 -6.04 -3.81 9.25
C ILE A 3 -6.03 -5.21 8.64
N ARG A 4 -4.86 -5.68 8.17
CA ARG A 4 -4.72 -7.05 7.67
C ARG A 4 -5.11 -8.09 8.72
N LYS A 5 -4.56 -7.97 9.94
CA LYS A 5 -4.86 -8.91 11.03
C LYS A 5 -6.35 -8.91 11.37
N ALA A 6 -6.97 -7.74 11.46
CA ALA A 6 -8.41 -7.62 11.73
C ALA A 6 -9.25 -8.25 10.62
N LEU A 7 -8.95 -7.96 9.35
CA LEU A 7 -9.68 -8.51 8.21
C LEU A 7 -9.58 -10.04 8.17
N ARG A 8 -8.39 -10.60 8.43
CA ARG A 8 -8.22 -12.06 8.53
C ARG A 8 -8.99 -12.69 9.68
N VAL A 9 -9.02 -12.04 10.86
CA VAL A 9 -9.68 -12.61 12.05
C VAL A 9 -11.20 -12.57 11.93
N HIS A 10 -11.75 -11.51 11.33
CA HIS A 10 -13.20 -11.30 11.30
C HIS A 10 -13.90 -11.86 10.07
N TRP A 11 -13.19 -11.96 8.93
CA TRP A 11 -13.76 -12.40 7.65
C TRP A 11 -13.05 -13.64 7.07
N ASP A 12 -12.16 -14.28 7.82
CA ASP A 12 -11.34 -15.41 7.37
C ASP A 12 -10.61 -15.20 6.04
N MET A 13 -10.28 -13.93 5.78
CA MET A 13 -9.78 -13.51 4.47
C MET A 13 -8.38 -14.08 4.19
N GLU A 14 -8.19 -14.68 3.02
CA GLU A 14 -6.91 -15.18 2.56
C GLU A 14 -5.98 -14.04 2.13
N LEU A 15 -4.68 -14.30 2.17
CA LEU A 15 -3.68 -13.28 1.82
C LEU A 15 -3.80 -12.82 0.36
N SER A 16 -4.14 -13.73 -0.55
CA SER A 16 -4.36 -13.51 -1.98
C SER A 16 -5.53 -12.55 -2.25
N GLU A 17 -6.53 -12.51 -1.38
CA GLU A 17 -7.74 -11.70 -1.56
C GLU A 17 -7.52 -10.22 -1.25
N PHE A 18 -6.46 -9.88 -0.48
CA PHE A 18 -6.21 -8.50 -0.05
C PHE A 18 -5.94 -7.56 -1.22
N GLY A 19 -5.24 -8.03 -2.25
CA GLY A 19 -4.99 -7.23 -3.45
C GLY A 19 -6.27 -6.74 -4.09
N VAL A 20 -7.18 -7.67 -4.39
CA VAL A 20 -8.49 -7.39 -5.02
C VAL A 20 -9.37 -6.52 -4.11
N PHE A 21 -9.42 -6.84 -2.82
CA PHE A 21 -10.18 -6.05 -1.85
C PHE A 21 -9.76 -4.57 -1.86
N PHE A 22 -8.45 -4.30 -1.83
CA PHE A 22 -7.95 -2.92 -1.81
C PHE A 22 -8.10 -2.17 -3.14
N GLU A 23 -8.36 -2.84 -4.26
CA GLU A 23 -8.75 -2.16 -5.50
C GLU A 23 -10.09 -1.43 -5.34
N GLY A 24 -11.01 -1.95 -4.52
CA GLY A 24 -12.28 -1.29 -4.19
C GLY A 24 -12.16 -0.10 -3.22
N TYR A 25 -10.99 0.11 -2.61
CA TYR A 25 -10.76 1.16 -1.60
C TYR A 25 -9.45 1.92 -1.87
N PRO A 26 -9.39 2.74 -2.93
CA PRO A 26 -8.16 3.37 -3.39
C PRO A 26 -7.51 4.28 -2.32
N GLU A 27 -8.27 5.00 -1.52
CA GLU A 27 -7.75 5.84 -0.44
C GLU A 27 -7.13 5.00 0.68
N ALA A 28 -7.77 3.88 1.05
CA ALA A 28 -7.25 2.98 2.08
C ALA A 28 -5.94 2.35 1.65
N ARG A 29 -5.84 1.97 0.36
CA ARG A 29 -4.60 1.50 -0.26
C ARG A 29 -3.49 2.56 -0.18
N MET A 30 -3.76 3.80 -0.59
CA MET A 30 -2.76 4.87 -0.55
C MET A 30 -2.27 5.13 0.87
N ARG A 31 -3.20 5.27 1.84
CA ARG A 31 -2.84 5.43 3.26
C ARG A 31 -2.00 4.26 3.77
N HIS A 32 -2.28 3.04 3.34
CA HIS A 32 -1.50 1.87 3.74
C HIS A 32 -0.04 1.98 3.29
N VAL A 33 0.19 2.32 2.03
CA VAL A 33 1.53 2.54 1.46
C VAL A 33 2.24 3.66 2.23
N GLU A 34 1.57 4.79 2.45
CA GLU A 34 2.12 5.92 3.20
C GLU A 34 2.51 5.55 4.64
N VAL A 35 1.67 4.80 5.35
CA VAL A 35 1.99 4.33 6.71
C VAL A 35 3.24 3.45 6.68
N LEU A 36 3.34 2.51 5.73
CA LEU A 36 4.52 1.65 5.61
C LEU A 36 5.80 2.43 5.28
N HIS A 37 5.69 3.51 4.51
CA HIS A 37 6.79 4.41 4.21
C HIS A 37 7.18 5.26 5.43
N LYS A 38 6.21 5.89 6.12
CA LYS A 38 6.44 6.67 7.36
C LYS A 38 7.10 5.85 8.46
N MET A 39 6.77 4.55 8.59
CA MET A 39 7.40 3.67 9.57
C MET A 39 8.90 3.45 9.34
N ARG A 40 9.38 3.56 8.10
CA ARG A 40 10.82 3.47 7.76
C ARG A 40 11.13 4.38 6.56
N PRO A 41 11.38 5.68 6.78
CA PRO A 41 11.55 6.67 5.71
C PRO A 41 12.76 6.38 4.80
N ALA A 42 13.83 5.79 5.34
CA ALA A 42 15.03 5.42 4.58
C ALA A 42 14.86 4.15 3.70
N ARG A 43 13.67 3.54 3.69
CA ARG A 43 13.41 2.34 2.88
C ARG A 43 13.31 2.73 1.41
N THR A 44 14.08 2.06 0.55
CA THR A 44 13.97 2.19 -0.90
C THR A 44 12.61 1.70 -1.41
N ASP A 45 12.17 2.22 -2.56
CA ASP A 45 10.91 1.81 -3.18
C ASP A 45 10.88 0.30 -3.49
N TYR A 46 12.01 -0.27 -3.91
CA TYR A 46 12.15 -1.72 -4.08
C TYR A 46 11.83 -2.50 -2.80
N ALA A 47 12.43 -2.11 -1.67
CA ALA A 47 12.21 -2.76 -0.38
C ALA A 47 10.77 -2.52 0.13
N LEU A 48 10.17 -1.37 -0.20
CA LEU A 48 8.77 -1.08 0.10
C LEU A 48 7.82 -1.96 -0.72
N ALA A 49 8.09 -2.14 -2.02
CA ALA A 49 7.32 -2.99 -2.93
C ALA A 49 7.34 -4.45 -2.46
N LEU A 50 8.52 -4.96 -2.08
CA LEU A 50 8.65 -6.31 -1.53
C LEU A 50 7.86 -6.48 -0.22
N LYS A 51 7.84 -5.44 0.63
CA LYS A 51 7.08 -5.46 1.88
C LYS A 51 5.57 -5.45 1.63
N LEU A 52 5.11 -4.65 0.67
CA LEU A 52 3.71 -4.58 0.26
C LEU A 52 3.23 -5.90 -0.35
N SER A 53 3.99 -6.44 -1.29
CA SER A 53 3.74 -7.74 -1.92
C SER A 53 3.52 -8.84 -0.88
N LYS A 54 4.46 -8.99 0.07
CA LYS A 54 4.34 -9.98 1.17
C LYS A 54 3.18 -9.71 2.12
N ASN A 55 2.83 -8.45 2.34
CA ASN A 55 1.75 -8.10 3.27
C ASN A 55 0.37 -8.29 2.66
N LEU A 56 0.22 -8.14 1.34
CA LEU A 56 -1.07 -8.07 0.66
C LEU A 56 -1.30 -9.19 -0.37
N GLY A 57 -0.36 -10.12 -0.49
CA GLY A 57 -0.47 -11.23 -1.45
C GLY A 57 -0.45 -10.80 -2.92
N ILE A 58 0.03 -9.59 -3.21
CA ILE A 58 0.10 -9.04 -4.57
C ILE A 58 1.48 -9.26 -5.20
N SER A 59 1.56 -9.17 -6.52
CA SER A 59 2.83 -9.17 -7.22
C SER A 59 3.68 -7.94 -6.86
N GLN A 60 5.00 -8.08 -6.97
CA GLN A 60 5.90 -6.95 -6.72
C GLN A 60 5.69 -5.83 -7.75
N SER A 61 5.39 -6.16 -9.00
CA SER A 61 5.08 -5.18 -10.05
C SER A 61 3.83 -4.36 -9.70
N GLN A 62 2.76 -5.00 -9.23
CA GLN A 62 1.56 -4.31 -8.77
C GLN A 62 1.86 -3.41 -7.56
N ALA A 63 2.68 -3.88 -6.60
CA ALA A 63 3.11 -3.08 -5.48
C ALA A 63 3.92 -1.83 -5.90
N THR A 64 4.78 -1.95 -6.91
CA THR A 64 5.53 -0.82 -7.47
C THR A 64 4.59 0.23 -8.07
N VAL A 65 3.60 -0.19 -8.87
CA VAL A 65 2.60 0.73 -9.45
C VAL A 65 1.85 1.51 -8.36
N TRP A 66 1.53 0.85 -7.24
CA TRP A 66 0.85 1.51 -6.14
C TRP A 66 1.74 2.55 -5.43
N ILE A 67 3.04 2.27 -5.30
CA ILE A 67 4.00 3.23 -4.72
C ILE A 67 4.16 4.45 -5.64
N GLU A 68 4.29 4.24 -6.95
CA GLU A 68 4.37 5.32 -7.93
C GLU A 68 3.14 6.24 -7.89
N ARG A 69 1.94 5.66 -7.76
CA ARG A 69 0.69 6.43 -7.60
C ARG A 69 0.73 7.33 -6.36
N VAL A 70 1.24 6.83 -5.24
CA VAL A 70 1.39 7.64 -4.01
C VAL A 70 2.40 8.76 -4.20
N HIS A 71 3.54 8.49 -4.85
CA HIS A 71 4.51 9.54 -5.15
C HIS A 71 3.92 10.63 -6.04
N ASN A 72 3.18 10.24 -7.08
CA ASN A 72 2.51 11.19 -7.98
C ASN A 72 1.43 12.00 -7.25
N HIS A 73 0.65 11.37 -6.38
CA HIS A 73 -0.33 12.06 -5.56
C HIS A 73 0.33 13.10 -4.64
N ARG A 74 1.45 12.75 -3.98
CA ARG A 74 2.19 13.69 -3.12
C ARG A 74 2.74 14.89 -3.90
N LYS A 75 3.28 14.65 -5.10
CA LYS A 75 3.75 15.72 -5.99
C LYS A 75 2.61 16.67 -6.39
N ALA A 76 1.44 16.12 -6.74
CA ALA A 76 0.27 16.92 -7.09
C ALA A 76 -0.22 17.76 -5.90
N SER A 77 -0.25 17.20 -4.70
CA SER A 77 -0.65 17.95 -3.49
C SER A 77 0.36 19.04 -3.09
N GLN A 78 1.64 18.92 -3.45
CA GLN A 78 2.67 19.92 -3.18
C GLN A 78 2.77 21.00 -4.26
N GLY A 79 2.20 20.75 -5.45
CA GLY A 79 2.21 21.69 -6.58
C GLY A 79 1.01 22.65 -6.61
N SER A 80 0.06 22.53 -5.68
CA SER A 80 -1.16 23.35 -5.63
C SER A 80 -1.06 24.59 -4.73
N ASP A 81 0.10 24.87 -4.14
CA ASP A 81 0.35 25.98 -3.22
C ASP A 81 1.14 27.14 -3.88
N ILE A 82 1.01 27.34 -5.20
CA ILE A 82 1.62 28.48 -5.94
C ILE A 82 0.56 29.24 -6.72
#